data_AF-A0A924MXD9-F1
#
_entry.id   AF-A0A924MXD9-F1
#
_cell.length_a   1.000
_cell.length_b   1.000
_cell.length_c   1.000
_cell.angle_alpha   90.00
_cell.angle_beta   90.00
_cell.angle_gamma   90.00
#
_symmetry.space_group_name_H-M   'P 1'
#
loop_
_entity.id
_entity.type
_entity.pdbx_description
1 polymer ?
#
loop_
_entity_poly.entity_id
_entity_poly.type
_entity_poly.pdbx_seq_one_letter_code
_entity_poly.pdbx_strand_id
1 'polypeptide(L)'
;MRRVELTAIGVVVAAGLAAGCASNSGPKSRSDIVMTPPACEDFAVEIYFESQSSALTSEARSVLKNAGAMAKGCQVNSVRVLGLADAVGAADANLALSKTRASVVTGALAKVGFRNVEIDVAAAGDSGSLTGSGESRPLRRRADVKIDLNGPRG
;
A
#
# COMPACT_ATOMS: atom_id res chain seq x y z
N MET A 1 8.44 -29.84 -78.92
CA MET A 1 7.19 -29.14 -79.31
C MET A 1 6.10 -30.16 -79.61
N ARG A 2 5.06 -30.26 -78.76
CA ARG A 2 3.64 -30.52 -79.07
C ARG A 2 2.91 -31.04 -77.82
N ARG A 3 1.84 -30.34 -77.49
CA ARG A 3 0.81 -30.62 -76.46
C ARG A 3 0.21 -32.00 -76.67
N VAL A 4 -0.21 -32.69 -75.61
CA VAL A 4 -1.51 -33.38 -75.48
C VAL A 4 -1.82 -33.59 -73.98
N GLU A 5 -3.05 -33.26 -73.58
CA GLU A 5 -3.69 -33.43 -72.26
C GLU A 5 -4.28 -34.85 -72.06
N LEU A 6 -4.90 -35.08 -70.90
CA LEU A 6 -5.72 -36.22 -70.44
C LEU A 6 -4.93 -37.37 -69.78
N THR A 7 -5.20 -37.69 -68.51
CA THR A 7 -6.36 -38.49 -68.07
C THR A 7 -6.41 -38.57 -66.53
N ALA A 8 -7.62 -38.65 -65.98
CA ALA A 8 -7.91 -38.71 -64.55
C ALA A 8 -7.70 -40.09 -63.92
N ILE A 9 -7.18 -40.11 -62.68
CA ILE A 9 -7.34 -41.14 -61.62
C ILE A 9 -7.14 -40.33 -60.31
N GLY A 10 -8.07 -40.15 -59.36
CA GLY A 10 -8.96 -41.11 -58.69
C GLY A 10 -8.44 -41.34 -57.25
N VAL A 11 -9.35 -41.43 -56.26
CA VAL A 11 -9.16 -41.70 -54.79
C VAL A 11 -9.22 -40.45 -53.90
N VAL A 12 -10.41 -39.98 -53.46
CA VAL A 12 -11.27 -40.43 -52.33
C VAL A 12 -10.70 -40.11 -50.95
N VAL A 13 -11.32 -39.16 -50.23
CA VAL A 13 -11.71 -39.35 -48.82
C VAL A 13 -13.06 -38.67 -48.58
N ALA A 14 -14.05 -39.50 -48.28
CA ALA A 14 -15.35 -39.13 -47.76
C ALA A 14 -15.28 -38.84 -46.25
N ALA A 15 -16.22 -38.03 -45.78
CA ALA A 15 -17.00 -38.19 -44.55
C ALA A 15 -17.21 -36.85 -43.84
N GLY A 16 -18.35 -36.22 -44.14
CA GLY A 16 -18.99 -35.33 -43.19
C GLY A 16 -19.43 -36.14 -41.98
N LEU A 17 -19.05 -35.70 -40.78
CA LEU A 17 -19.58 -36.21 -39.52
C LEU A 17 -20.13 -35.03 -38.74
N ALA A 18 -21.46 -34.92 -38.74
CA ALA A 18 -22.21 -34.19 -37.74
C ALA A 18 -22.63 -35.19 -36.66
N ALA A 19 -22.03 -35.09 -35.46
CA ALA A 19 -22.54 -35.69 -34.24
C ALA A 19 -22.02 -34.86 -33.05
N GLY A 20 -22.91 -34.07 -32.46
CA GLY A 20 -22.70 -33.49 -31.14
C GLY A 20 -23.05 -34.48 -30.03
N CYS A 21 -22.33 -34.41 -28.91
CA CYS A 21 -22.89 -34.18 -27.57
C CYS A 21 -21.82 -34.27 -26.47
N ALA A 22 -22.01 -33.39 -25.48
CA ALA A 22 -21.69 -33.56 -24.06
C ALA A 22 -20.24 -33.36 -23.56
N SER A 23 -20.08 -32.20 -22.92
CA SER A 23 -19.56 -32.05 -21.56
C SER A 23 -18.10 -32.42 -21.31
N ASN A 24 -17.24 -31.41 -21.27
CA ASN A 24 -16.14 -31.39 -20.31
C ASN A 24 -16.09 -30.03 -19.59
N SER A 25 -16.73 -30.04 -18.42
CA SER A 25 -16.42 -29.27 -17.22
C SER A 25 -16.31 -27.75 -17.41
N GLY A 26 -17.41 -27.07 -17.05
CA GLY A 26 -17.43 -25.63 -16.83
C GLY A 26 -16.34 -25.14 -15.85
N PRO A 27 -16.17 -23.82 -15.70
CA PRO A 27 -15.15 -23.24 -14.86
C PRO A 27 -15.20 -23.86 -13.45
N LYS A 28 -14.06 -24.37 -12.98
CA LYS A 28 -13.86 -24.85 -11.60
C LYS A 28 -14.57 -23.89 -10.66
N SER A 29 -15.49 -24.43 -9.87
CA SER A 29 -16.41 -23.67 -9.05
C SER A 29 -15.63 -22.64 -8.22
N ARG A 30 -16.02 -21.37 -8.31
CA ARG A 30 -15.45 -20.25 -7.53
C ARG A 30 -15.65 -20.42 -6.01
N SER A 31 -16.31 -21.49 -5.59
CA SER A 31 -16.64 -21.83 -4.21
C SER A 31 -15.44 -22.23 -3.36
N ASP A 32 -14.28 -22.50 -3.96
CA ASP A 32 -13.07 -22.94 -3.23
C ASP A 32 -12.04 -21.83 -3.04
N ILE A 33 -12.42 -20.55 -3.20
CA ILE A 33 -11.58 -19.44 -2.77
C ILE A 33 -11.65 -19.40 -1.23
N VAL A 34 -10.78 -20.18 -0.58
CA VAL A 34 -10.50 -20.04 0.85
C VAL A 34 -9.90 -18.66 1.04
N MET A 35 -10.73 -17.73 1.49
CA MET A 35 -10.31 -16.38 1.82
C MET A 35 -9.56 -16.47 3.15
N THR A 36 -8.24 -16.61 3.09
CA THR A 36 -7.40 -16.54 4.29
C THR A 36 -7.77 -15.27 5.05
N PRO A 37 -8.14 -15.36 6.35
CA PRO A 37 -8.42 -14.18 7.15
C PRO A 37 -7.25 -13.21 7.06
N PRO A 38 -7.51 -11.88 7.07
CA PRO A 38 -6.43 -10.91 7.10
C PRO A 38 -5.52 -11.22 8.30
N ALA A 39 -4.22 -11.43 8.02
CA ALA A 39 -3.21 -11.48 9.05
C ALA A 39 -3.05 -10.05 9.58
N CYS A 40 -3.65 -9.79 10.74
CA CYS A 40 -3.61 -8.49 11.38
C CYS A 40 -2.27 -8.36 12.11
N GLU A 41 -1.26 -7.92 11.38
CA GLU A 41 0.11 -7.71 11.87
C GLU A 41 0.41 -6.22 12.02
N ASP A 42 1.16 -5.89 13.07
CA ASP A 42 1.66 -4.54 13.29
C ASP A 42 2.48 -4.06 12.09
N PHE A 43 2.35 -2.77 11.78
CA PHE A 43 3.13 -2.17 10.71
C PHE A 43 3.44 -0.71 10.97
N ALA A 44 4.40 -0.19 10.22
CA ALA A 44 4.79 1.20 10.27
C ALA A 44 4.82 1.83 8.88
N VAL A 45 4.53 3.12 8.81
CA VAL A 45 4.68 3.94 7.60
C VAL A 45 5.38 5.24 7.94
N GLU A 46 6.14 5.76 6.98
CA GLU A 46 6.86 7.02 7.10
C GLU A 46 6.22 8.06 6.18
N ILE A 47 5.89 9.22 6.74
CA ILE A 47 5.23 10.31 6.00
C ILE A 47 6.22 11.44 5.78
N TYR A 48 6.69 11.60 4.55
CA TYR A 48 7.67 12.60 4.18
C TYR A 48 7.06 13.97 3.88
N PHE A 49 7.83 15.01 4.17
CA PHE A 49 7.47 16.41 3.93
C PHE A 49 8.55 17.15 3.16
N GLU A 50 8.10 18.16 2.42
CA GLU A 50 8.98 19.16 1.83
C GLU A 50 9.70 20.00 2.90
N SER A 51 10.76 20.69 2.46
CA SER A 51 11.54 21.58 3.31
C SER A 51 10.66 22.61 4.00
N GLN A 52 10.85 22.79 5.32
CA GLN A 52 10.12 23.74 6.15
C GLN A 52 8.58 23.66 6.06
N SER A 53 8.05 22.50 5.65
CA SER A 53 6.61 22.31 5.41
C SER A 53 6.02 21.23 6.30
N SER A 54 4.74 21.40 6.64
CA SER A 54 3.88 20.38 7.25
C SER A 54 2.71 19.98 6.35
N ALA A 55 2.71 20.43 5.09
CA ALA A 55 1.66 20.09 4.14
C ALA A 55 1.83 18.65 3.64
N LEU A 56 0.74 17.87 3.66
CA LEU A 56 0.74 16.51 3.09
C LEU A 56 0.72 16.59 1.56
N THR A 57 1.73 16.00 0.93
CA THR A 57 1.79 15.76 -0.51
C THR A 57 0.75 14.73 -0.95
N SER A 58 0.58 14.56 -2.26
CA SER A 58 -0.28 13.51 -2.84
C SER A 58 0.19 12.11 -2.45
N GLU A 59 1.50 11.90 -2.41
CA GLU A 59 2.15 10.63 -2.10
C GLU A 59 1.93 10.30 -0.62
N ALA A 60 2.16 11.28 0.27
CA ALA A 60 1.89 11.16 1.70
C ALA A 60 0.43 10.76 1.98
N ARG A 61 -0.53 11.40 1.29
CA ARG A 61 -1.97 11.04 1.42
C ARG A 61 -2.25 9.63 0.91
N SER A 62 -1.57 9.19 -0.14
CA SER A 62 -1.71 7.84 -0.69
C SER A 62 -1.18 6.78 0.27
N VAL A 63 -0.04 7.03 0.92
CA VAL A 63 0.51 6.16 1.98
C VAL A 63 -0.46 6.04 3.14
N LEU A 64 -1.02 7.15 3.62
CA LEU A 64 -2.01 7.14 4.70
C LEU A 64 -3.29 6.39 4.33
N LYS A 65 -3.80 6.59 3.11
CA LYS A 65 -4.94 5.84 2.60
C LYS A 65 -4.67 4.34 2.56
N ASN A 66 -3.47 3.94 2.11
CA ASN A 66 -3.07 2.54 2.08
C ASN A 66 -2.94 1.95 3.49
N ALA A 67 -2.43 2.71 4.46
CA ALA A 67 -2.41 2.29 5.86
C ALA A 67 -3.83 1.98 6.39
N GLY A 68 -4.81 2.82 6.06
CA GLY A 68 -6.22 2.56 6.38
C GLY A 68 -6.77 1.30 5.70
N ALA A 69 -6.35 1.04 4.46
CA ALA A 69 -6.74 -0.17 3.73
C ALA A 69 -6.09 -1.43 4.33
N MET A 70 -4.84 -1.36 4.76
CA MET A 70 -4.12 -2.47 5.42
C MET A 70 -4.75 -2.84 6.77
N ALA A 71 -5.20 -1.85 7.55
CA ALA A 71 -5.89 -2.07 8.83
C ALA A 71 -7.38 -2.44 8.68
N LYS A 72 -7.87 -2.58 7.44
CA LYS A 72 -9.28 -2.90 7.20
C LYS A 72 -9.58 -4.34 7.64
N GLY A 73 -10.62 -4.50 8.43
CA GLY A 73 -10.98 -5.82 8.99
C GLY A 73 -10.18 -6.25 10.21
N CYS A 74 -9.17 -5.47 10.64
CA CYS A 74 -8.39 -5.73 11.86
C CYS A 74 -8.80 -4.80 13.00
N GLN A 75 -8.83 -5.28 14.23
CA GLN A 75 -8.96 -4.40 15.39
C GLN A 75 -7.66 -3.59 15.54
N VAL A 76 -7.76 -2.27 15.64
CA VAL A 76 -6.58 -1.42 15.88
C VAL A 76 -6.48 -1.17 17.38
N ASN A 77 -5.37 -1.58 17.99
CA ASN A 77 -5.12 -1.41 19.41
C ASN A 77 -4.73 0.05 19.72
N SER A 78 -3.69 0.53 19.04
CA SER A 78 -3.17 1.89 19.21
C SER A 78 -2.45 2.38 17.95
N VAL A 79 -2.26 3.69 17.84
CA VAL A 79 -1.39 4.30 16.83
C VAL A 79 -0.42 5.23 17.53
N ARG A 80 0.85 5.23 17.12
CA ARG A 80 1.84 6.22 17.54
C ARG A 80 2.30 7.06 16.37
N VAL A 81 2.31 8.37 16.53
CA VAL A 81 2.79 9.33 15.54
C VAL A 81 3.93 10.15 16.14
N LEU A 82 5.13 10.03 15.57
CA LEU A 82 6.30 10.81 15.98
C LEU A 82 6.71 11.78 14.87
N GLY A 83 6.57 13.08 15.10
CA GLY A 83 7.05 14.10 14.19
C GLY A 83 8.56 14.34 14.32
N LEU A 84 9.24 14.47 13.18
CA LEU A 84 10.68 14.72 13.08
C LEU A 84 10.97 15.94 12.19
N ALA A 85 12.09 16.60 12.47
CA ALA A 85 12.71 17.62 11.63
C ALA A 85 14.19 17.29 11.36
N ASP A 86 14.73 17.88 10.28
CA ASP A 86 16.17 17.90 10.00
C ASP A 86 16.88 18.99 10.83
N ALA A 87 18.21 19.06 10.74
CA ALA A 87 19.02 19.97 11.55
C ALA A 87 19.00 21.43 11.07
N VAL A 88 18.26 21.72 9.99
CA VAL A 88 18.31 23.04 9.34
C VAL A 88 17.39 23.99 10.09
N GLY A 89 17.95 25.05 10.67
CA GLY A 89 17.20 26.09 11.38
C GLY A 89 17.37 26.02 12.89
N ALA A 90 16.56 26.81 13.61
CA ALA A 90 16.59 26.86 15.07
C ALA A 90 15.85 25.65 15.69
N ALA A 91 16.37 25.14 16.81
CA ALA A 91 15.86 23.93 17.44
C ALA A 91 14.40 24.05 17.91
N ASP A 92 14.00 25.24 18.38
CA ASP A 92 12.62 25.54 18.78
C ASP A 92 11.66 25.57 17.58
N ALA A 93 12.09 26.14 16.45
CA ALA A 93 11.36 26.11 15.19
C ALA A 93 11.20 24.68 14.67
N ASN A 94 12.27 23.86 14.74
CA ASN A 94 12.24 22.45 14.37
C ASN A 94 11.29 21.64 15.27
N LEU A 95 11.31 21.90 16.58
CA LEU A 95 10.37 21.28 17.50
C LEU A 95 8.93 21.65 17.17
N ALA A 96 8.63 22.94 16.93
CA ALA A 96 7.30 23.40 16.54
C ALA A 96 6.84 22.77 15.21
N LEU A 97 7.70 22.74 14.20
CA LEU A 97 7.40 22.15 12.90
C LEU A 97 7.09 20.65 13.00
N SER A 98 7.90 19.92 13.77
CA SER A 98 7.69 18.48 13.99
C SER A 98 6.37 18.19 14.72
N LYS A 99 5.97 19.02 15.70
CA LYS A 99 4.64 18.94 16.35
C LYS A 99 3.50 19.13 15.34
N THR A 100 3.61 20.14 14.49
CA THR A 100 2.59 20.42 13.46
C THR A 100 2.49 19.26 12.46
N ARG A 101 3.60 18.68 12.02
CA ARG A 101 3.61 17.49 11.15
C ARG A 101 2.87 16.31 11.79
N ALA A 102 3.17 16.01 13.05
CA ALA A 102 2.51 14.92 13.77
C ALA A 102 0.98 15.16 13.89
N SER A 103 0.58 16.40 14.19
CA SER A 103 -0.84 16.78 14.26
C SER A 103 -1.56 16.65 12.91
N VAL A 104 -0.96 17.13 11.83
CA VAL A 104 -1.53 17.02 10.47
C VAL A 104 -1.71 15.56 10.05
N VAL A 105 -0.71 14.71 10.33
CA VAL A 105 -0.78 13.26 10.07
C VAL A 105 -1.89 12.61 10.88
N THR A 106 -2.02 12.95 12.17
CA THR A 106 -3.10 12.48 13.05
C THR A 106 -4.47 12.83 12.48
N GLY A 107 -4.67 14.08 12.05
CA GLY A 107 -5.91 14.52 11.43
C GLY A 107 -6.22 13.82 10.10
N ALA A 108 -5.20 13.39 9.36
CA ALA A 108 -5.36 12.60 8.15
C ALA A 108 -5.65 11.12 8.44
N LEU A 109 -5.01 10.53 9.45
CA LEU A 109 -5.29 9.17 9.94
C LEU A 109 -6.76 9.03 10.38
N ALA A 110 -7.30 10.03 11.07
CA ALA A 110 -8.72 10.05 11.45
C ALA A 110 -9.67 9.92 10.25
N LYS A 111 -9.29 10.48 9.09
CA LYS A 111 -10.10 10.44 7.85
C LYS A 111 -10.02 9.10 7.11
N VAL A 112 -9.03 8.26 7.42
CA VAL A 112 -8.79 6.97 6.74
C VAL A 112 -9.04 5.76 7.64
N GLY A 113 -9.77 5.94 8.75
CA GLY A 113 -10.29 4.83 9.56
C GLY A 113 -9.79 4.78 11.00
N PHE A 114 -8.92 5.72 11.42
CA PHE A 114 -8.33 5.72 12.77
C PHE A 114 -8.98 6.73 13.73
N ARG A 115 -10.19 7.24 13.45
CA ARG A 115 -10.83 8.32 14.24
C ARG A 115 -11.12 7.93 15.70
N ASN A 116 -11.46 6.67 15.96
CA ASN A 116 -11.87 6.19 17.28
C ASN A 116 -10.80 5.28 17.90
N VAL A 117 -9.53 5.50 17.55
CA VAL A 117 -8.38 4.74 18.06
C VAL A 117 -7.59 5.66 18.99
N GLU A 118 -6.98 5.11 20.02
CA GLU A 118 -6.01 5.85 20.82
C GLU A 118 -4.79 6.19 19.96
N ILE A 119 -4.48 7.48 19.84
CA ILE A 119 -3.32 7.97 19.09
C ILE A 119 -2.37 8.70 20.04
N ASP A 120 -1.21 8.10 20.27
CA ASP A 120 -0.09 8.72 20.98
C ASP A 120 0.69 9.64 20.01
N VAL A 121 0.73 10.94 20.32
CA VAL A 121 1.32 11.95 19.45
C VAL A 121 2.52 12.59 20.14
N ALA A 122 3.69 12.44 19.53
CA ALA A 122 4.95 12.98 20.02
C ALA A 122 5.70 13.75 18.94
N ALA A 123 6.69 14.54 19.36
CA ALA A 123 7.54 15.33 18.49
C ALA A 123 8.96 15.39 19.05
N ALA A 124 9.95 15.13 18.20
CA ALA A 124 11.36 15.13 18.59
C ALA A 124 12.14 16.36 18.11
N GLY A 125 11.53 17.23 17.30
CA GLY A 125 12.24 18.30 16.61
C GLY A 125 13.39 17.75 15.77
N ASP A 126 14.55 18.40 15.86
CA ASP A 126 15.80 18.00 15.23
C ASP A 126 16.65 17.05 16.10
N SER A 127 16.12 16.54 17.21
CA SER A 127 16.84 15.57 18.04
C SER A 127 17.23 14.33 17.24
N GLY A 128 18.51 14.00 17.25
CA GLY A 128 19.07 12.90 16.44
C GLY A 128 19.05 13.16 14.94
N SER A 129 19.02 14.42 14.49
CA SER A 129 19.16 14.81 13.09
C SER A 129 20.61 14.87 12.60
N LEU A 130 21.58 14.82 13.51
CA LEU A 130 23.01 14.77 13.20
C LEU A 130 23.63 13.43 13.62
N THR A 131 24.69 13.01 12.94
CA THR A 131 25.57 11.92 13.37
C THR A 131 26.47 12.38 14.52
N GLY A 132 27.22 11.45 15.14
CA GLY A 132 28.23 11.82 16.13
C GLY A 132 29.36 12.70 15.56
N SER A 133 29.59 12.66 14.24
CA SER A 133 30.54 13.52 13.52
C SER A 133 29.94 14.87 13.09
N GLY A 134 28.67 15.14 13.39
CA GLY A 134 27.99 16.40 13.06
C GLY A 134 27.38 16.46 11.65
N GLU A 135 27.38 15.35 10.91
CA GLU A 135 26.78 15.29 9.57
C GLU A 135 25.26 15.12 9.65
N SER A 136 24.53 15.74 8.73
CA SER A 136 23.07 15.58 8.65
C SER A 136 22.68 14.13 8.36
N ARG A 137 21.85 13.55 9.23
CA ARG A 137 21.18 12.28 8.97
C ARG A 137 20.10 12.48 7.92
N PRO A 138 20.10 11.68 6.84
CA PRO A 138 19.15 11.86 5.75
C PRO A 138 17.71 11.56 6.19
N LEU A 139 16.75 12.02 5.36
CA LEU A 139 15.34 11.62 5.44
C LEU A 139 14.63 11.96 6.77
N ARG A 140 15.14 12.96 7.50
CA ARG A 140 14.61 13.40 8.80
C ARG A 140 13.34 14.25 8.73
N ARG A 141 13.00 14.81 7.55
CA ARG A 141 11.77 15.60 7.34
C ARG A 141 10.56 14.69 7.17
N ARG A 142 10.12 14.06 8.25
CA ARG A 142 9.04 13.07 8.21
C ARG A 142 8.25 13.00 9.52
N ALA A 143 7.17 12.22 9.49
CA ALA A 143 6.54 11.68 10.68
C ALA A 143 6.52 10.16 10.58
N ASP A 144 6.93 9.49 11.66
CA ASP A 144 6.90 8.03 11.77
C ASP A 144 5.55 7.62 12.38
N VAL A 145 4.82 6.74 11.70
CA VAL A 145 3.52 6.24 12.15
C VAL A 145 3.65 4.74 12.41
N LYS A 146 3.35 4.31 13.62
CA LYS A 146 3.29 2.89 14.00
C LYS A 146 1.86 2.52 14.34
N ILE A 147 1.38 1.43 13.77
CA ILE A 147 0.00 0.96 13.92
C ILE A 147 0.08 -0.44 14.53
N ASP A 148 -0.48 -0.55 15.73
CA ASP A 148 -0.59 -1.80 16.49
C ASP A 148 -1.95 -2.42 16.18
N LEU A 149 -1.92 -3.61 15.59
CA LEU A 149 -3.10 -4.37 15.19
C LEU A 149 -3.27 -5.58 16.10
N ASN A 150 -4.51 -5.74 16.56
CA ASN A 150 -5.00 -6.98 17.15
C ASN A 150 -5.68 -7.83 16.06
N GLY A 151 -6.20 -8.99 16.44
CA GLY A 151 -6.90 -9.91 15.55
C GLY A 151 -8.08 -9.30 14.75
N PRO A 152 -8.73 -10.10 13.90
CA PRO A 152 -9.84 -9.64 13.06
C PRO A 152 -10.94 -8.94 13.87
N ARG A 153 -11.57 -7.89 13.31
CA ARG A 153 -12.79 -7.31 13.88
C ARG A 153 -13.92 -8.35 13.75
N GLY A 154 -14.47 -8.76 14.89
CA GLY A 154 -15.65 -9.63 14.97
C GLY A 154 -16.93 -8.97 14.48
#